data_AF-A0A7J4KBU6-F1
#
_entry.id   AF-A0A7J4KBU6-F1
#
_cell.length_a   1.000
_cell.length_b   1.000
_cell.length_c   1.000
_cell.angle_alpha   90.00
_cell.angle_beta   90.00
_cell.angle_gamma   90.00
#
_symmetry.space_group_name_H-M   'P 1'
#
loop_
_entity.id
_entity.type
_entity.pdbx_description
1 polymer ?
#
loop_
_entity_poly.entity_id
_entity_poly.type
_entity_poly.pdbx_seq_one_letter_code
_entity_poly.pdbx_strand_id
1 'polypeptide(L)'
;MLDHCPGAANLRTPTLTIKKCPQCGGEVEIFSNDTSVTCRTCGLTIYNDIMSCVQWCRYARECVGEETYRKLTAKKPEKIEHN
;
A
#
# COMPACT_ATOMS: atom_id res chain seq x y z
N MET A 1 -3.58 -18.83 24.92
CA MET A 1 -3.95 -19.66 23.75
C MET A 1 -3.95 -18.71 22.56
N LEU A 2 -3.41 -19.12 21.41
CA LEU A 2 -3.47 -18.30 20.20
C LEU A 2 -4.76 -18.71 19.46
N ASP A 3 -5.87 -18.05 19.78
CA ASP A 3 -7.21 -18.43 19.28
C ASP A 3 -7.37 -18.21 17.76
N HIS A 4 -6.37 -17.58 17.16
CA HIS A 4 -6.31 -17.29 15.73
C HIS A 4 -4.88 -17.01 15.25
N CYS A 5 -4.61 -17.36 14.00
CA CYS A 5 -3.38 -17.00 13.31
C CYS A 5 -3.32 -15.47 13.11
N PRO A 6 -2.31 -14.77 13.65
CA PRO A 6 -2.16 -13.32 13.48
C PRO A 6 -2.07 -12.90 12.00
N GLY A 7 -1.47 -13.75 11.16
CA GLY A 7 -1.37 -13.52 9.71
C GLY A 7 -2.72 -13.51 8.98
N ALA A 8 -3.77 -14.06 9.58
CA ALA A 8 -5.11 -14.07 9.00
C ALA A 8 -5.97 -12.86 9.43
N ALA A 9 -5.43 -11.92 10.23
CA ALA A 9 -6.20 -10.80 10.76
C ALA A 9 -6.84 -9.95 9.65
N ASN A 10 -6.06 -9.55 8.64
CA ASN A 10 -6.56 -8.78 7.50
C ASN A 10 -7.51 -9.56 6.59
N LEU A 11 -7.46 -10.90 6.63
CA LEU A 11 -8.38 -11.75 5.86
C LEU A 11 -9.73 -11.92 6.57
N ARG A 12 -9.72 -12.00 7.91
CA ARG A 12 -10.93 -12.17 8.72
C ARG A 12 -11.66 -10.86 8.97
N THR A 13 -10.89 -9.79 9.18
CA THR A 13 -11.41 -8.46 9.52
C THR A 13 -10.69 -7.42 8.67
N PRO A 14 -11.00 -7.34 7.36
CA PRO A 14 -10.37 -6.36 6.48
C PRO A 14 -10.76 -4.94 6.89
N THR A 15 -9.78 -4.03 6.84
CA THR A 15 -10.00 -2.62 7.13
C THR A 15 -10.21 -1.87 5.82
N LEU A 16 -11.28 -1.08 5.73
CA LEU A 16 -11.54 -0.20 4.60
C LEU A 16 -10.80 1.13 4.75
N THR A 17 -10.13 1.57 3.68
CA THR A 17 -9.52 2.89 3.58
C THR A 17 -10.01 3.59 2.32
N ILE A 18 -10.41 4.85 2.43
CA ILE A 18 -10.76 5.69 1.28
C ILE A 18 -9.54 6.51 0.88
N LYS A 19 -9.16 6.44 -0.39
CA LYS A 19 -8.06 7.22 -0.98
C LYS A 19 -8.53 8.02 -2.19
N LYS A 20 -7.81 9.08 -2.51
CA LYS A 20 -8.02 9.84 -3.75
C LYS A 20 -7.22 9.21 -4.88
N CYS A 21 -7.84 9.01 -6.04
CA CYS A 21 -7.19 8.52 -7.24
C CYS A 21 -6.12 9.54 -7.67
N PRO A 22 -4.86 9.12 -7.87
CA PRO A 22 -3.79 10.03 -8.24
C PRO A 22 -3.94 10.60 -9.67
N GLN A 23 -4.77 9.97 -10.52
CA GLN A 23 -4.99 10.42 -11.89
C GLN A 23 -6.16 11.40 -12.03
N CYS A 24 -7.27 11.19 -11.31
CA CYS A 24 -8.50 11.97 -11.51
C CYS A 24 -9.10 12.56 -10.22
N GLY A 25 -8.51 12.30 -9.05
CA GLY A 25 -9.00 12.76 -7.75
C GLY A 25 -10.28 12.06 -7.25
N GLY A 26 -10.84 11.12 -8.01
CA GLY A 26 -12.01 10.34 -7.60
C GLY A 26 -11.74 9.51 -6.34
N GLU A 27 -12.77 9.21 -5.57
CA GLU A 27 -12.63 8.37 -4.37
C GLU A 27 -12.50 6.90 -4.75
N VAL A 28 -11.56 6.22 -4.12
CA VAL A 28 -11.29 4.81 -4.30
C VAL A 28 -11.28 4.16 -2.92
N GLU A 29 -12.16 3.19 -2.76
CA GLU A 29 -12.25 2.32 -1.60
C GLU A 29 -11.25 1.17 -1.75
N ILE A 30 -10.37 1.00 -0.77
CA ILE A 30 -9.36 -0.07 -0.76
C ILE A 30 -9.47 -0.82 0.56
N PHE A 31 -9.71 -2.12 0.50
CA PHE A 31 -9.66 -3.01 1.66
C PHE A 31 -8.23 -3.50 1.89
N SER A 32 -7.87 -3.78 3.15
CA SER A 32 -6.52 -4.25 3.50
C SER A 32 -6.14 -5.60 2.88
N ASN A 33 -7.11 -6.37 2.38
CA ASN A 33 -6.92 -7.64 1.67
C ASN A 33 -7.07 -7.51 0.15
N ASP A 34 -7.42 -6.36 -0.39
CA ASP A 34 -7.46 -6.17 -1.84
C ASP A 34 -6.05 -6.28 -2.42
N THR A 35 -5.92 -6.92 -3.58
CA THR A 35 -4.65 -6.93 -4.32
C THR A 35 -4.54 -5.70 -5.23
N SER A 36 -5.66 -5.33 -5.85
CA SER A 36 -5.79 -4.13 -6.68
C SER A 36 -7.23 -3.66 -6.73
N VAL A 37 -7.42 -2.38 -7.03
CA VAL A 37 -8.74 -1.74 -7.19
C VAL A 37 -8.72 -0.86 -8.43
N THR A 38 -9.77 -0.92 -9.23
CA THR A 38 -9.96 -0.03 -10.38
C THR A 38 -10.76 1.20 -9.97
N CYS A 39 -10.22 2.39 -10.26
CA CYS A 39 -10.92 3.65 -10.07
C CYS A 39 -12.16 3.70 -10.97
N ARG A 40 -13.35 3.81 -10.38
CA ARG A 40 -14.63 3.85 -11.13
C ARG A 40 -14.80 5.09 -12.00
N THR A 41 -14.06 6.16 -11.72
CA THR A 41 -14.18 7.43 -12.45
C THR A 41 -13.32 7.48 -13.72
N CYS A 42 -12.10 6.95 -13.68
CA CYS A 42 -11.15 7.08 -14.81
C CYS A 42 -10.52 5.75 -15.28
N GLY A 43 -10.83 4.63 -14.64
CA GLY A 43 -10.32 3.31 -15.03
C GLY A 43 -8.88 2.99 -14.61
N LEU A 44 -8.19 3.90 -13.90
CA LEU A 44 -6.84 3.60 -13.38
C LEU A 44 -6.91 2.42 -12.41
N THR A 45 -6.07 1.40 -12.63
CA THR A 45 -5.90 0.29 -11.68
C THR A 45 -4.80 0.63 -10.67
N ILE A 46 -5.15 0.60 -9.39
CA ILE A 46 -4.28 0.91 -8.26
C ILE A 46 -3.97 -0.42 -7.55
N TYR A 47 -2.69 -0.73 -7.38
CA TYR A 47 -2.25 -1.93 -6.67
C TYR A 47 -2.04 -1.63 -5.19
N ASN A 48 -2.49 -2.54 -4.33
CA ASN A 48 -2.38 -2.42 -2.88
C ASN A 48 -1.08 -3.06 -2.34
N ASP A 49 -0.22 -3.58 -3.21
CA ASP A 49 1.15 -3.96 -2.84
C ASP A 49 2.04 -2.71 -2.76
N ILE A 50 2.03 -2.09 -1.57
CA ILE A 50 2.73 -0.85 -1.29
C ILE A 50 4.23 -0.96 -1.54
N MET A 51 4.86 -2.08 -1.16
CA MET A 51 6.31 -2.27 -1.29
C MET A 51 6.74 -2.29 -2.76
N SER A 52 6.02 -3.04 -3.60
CA SER A 52 6.28 -3.04 -5.03
C SER A 52 5.96 -1.68 -5.65
N CYS A 53 4.80 -1.08 -5.31
CA CYS A 53 4.37 0.21 -5.84
C CYS A 53 5.42 1.31 -5.66
N VAL A 54 6.01 1.47 -4.46
CA VAL A 54 7.00 2.53 -4.22
C VAL A 54 8.29 2.39 -5.05
N GLN A 55 8.57 1.22 -5.61
CA GLN A 55 9.78 0.98 -6.43
C GLN A 55 9.61 1.39 -7.89
N TRP A 56 8.41 1.25 -8.47
CA TRP A 56 8.22 1.40 -9.93
C TRP A 56 7.01 2.25 -10.32
N CYS A 57 6.04 2.45 -9.43
CA CYS A 57 4.84 3.21 -9.77
C CYS A 57 5.09 4.72 -9.62
N ARG A 58 4.95 5.45 -10.73
CA ARG A 58 5.08 6.92 -10.76
C ARG A 58 4.13 7.68 -9.83
N TYR A 59 3.04 7.04 -9.40
CA TYR A 59 2.01 7.62 -8.54
C TYR A 59 2.08 7.09 -7.10
N ALA A 60 3.09 6.28 -6.77
CA ALA A 60 3.16 5.62 -5.48
C ALA A 60 3.17 6.62 -4.33
N ARG A 61 3.93 7.70 -4.45
CA ARG A 61 4.06 8.75 -3.43
C ARG A 61 2.72 9.42 -3.12
N GLU A 62 1.95 9.75 -4.15
CA GLU A 62 0.62 10.34 -4.03
C GLU A 62 -0.39 9.33 -3.44
N CYS A 63 -0.25 8.04 -3.76
CA CYS A 63 -1.12 6.97 -3.24
C CYS A 63 -0.86 6.57 -1.79
N VAL A 64 0.41 6.54 -1.35
CA VAL A 64 0.79 6.08 0.01
C VAL A 64 1.02 7.24 0.98
N GLY A 65 1.18 8.44 0.45
CA GLY A 65 1.52 9.65 1.20
C GLY A 65 3.02 9.83 1.38
N GLU A 66 3.44 11.09 1.52
CA GLU A 66 4.84 11.52 1.61
C GLU A 66 5.61 10.81 2.73
N GLU A 67 5.03 10.76 3.93
CA GLU A 67 5.68 10.16 5.11
C GLU A 67 5.95 8.66 4.89
N THR A 68 4.93 7.92 4.45
CA THR A 68 5.03 6.49 4.16
C THR A 68 6.03 6.24 3.03
N TYR A 69 5.96 7.02 1.96
CA TYR A 69 6.87 6.90 0.81
C TYR A 69 8.32 7.07 1.25
N ARG A 70 8.62 8.09 2.07
CA ARG A 70 9.96 8.32 2.61
C ARG A 70 10.44 7.18 3.50
N LYS A 71 9.58 6.64 4.38
CA LYS A 71 9.95 5.51 5.24
C LYS A 71 10.31 4.25 4.44
N LEU A 72 9.62 4.02 3.34
CA LEU A 72 9.81 2.82 2.50
C LEU A 72 10.97 2.96 1.51
N THR A 73 11.27 4.19 1.07
CA THR A 73 12.39 4.46 0.14
C THR A 73 13.68 4.88 0.84
N ALA A 74 13.64 5.17 2.15
CA ALA A 74 14.83 5.43 2.94
C ALA A 74 15.73 4.19 2.97
N LYS A 75 16.93 4.30 2.37
CA LYS A 75 17.98 3.29 2.52
C LYS A 75 18.31 3.14 4.00
N LYS A 76 18.14 1.93 4.57
CA LYS A 76 18.81 1.59 5.83
C LYS A 76 20.32 1.71 5.59
N PRO A 77 21.10 2.35 6.49
CA PRO A 77 22.53 2.21 6.43
C PRO A 77 22.84 0.72 6.56
N GLU A 78 23.52 0.18 5.55
CA GLU A 78 24.02 -1.17 5.52
C GLU A 78 25.01 -1.30 6.68
N LYS A 79 24.60 -1.90 7.80
CA LYS A 79 25.56 -2.38 8.79
C LYS A 79 26.23 -3.59 8.17
N ILE A 80 27.32 -3.34 7.46
CA ILE A 80 28.22 -4.37 7.01
C ILE A 80 29.03 -4.80 8.24
N GLU A 81 28.48 -5.72 9.03
CA GLU A 81 29.26 -6.45 10.03
C GLU A 81 30.08 -7.50 9.27
N HIS A 82 31.29 -7.10 8.83
CA HIS A 82 32.35 -8.04 8.53
C HIS A 82 32.91 -8.54 9.86
N ASN A 83 32.83 -9.85 10.04
CA ASN A 83 33.36 -10.66 11.14
C ASN A 83 34.72 -10.20 11.68
#